data_AF-A0A5N9FZN7-F1
#
_entry.id   AF-A0A5N9FZN7-F1
#
_cell.length_a   1.000
_cell.length_b   1.000
_cell.length_c   1.000
_cell.angle_alpha   90.00
_cell.angle_beta   90.00
_cell.angle_gamma   90.00
#
_symmetry.space_group_name_H-M   'P 1'
#
loop_
_entity.id
_entity.type
_entity.pdbx_description
1 polymer ?
#
loop_
_entity_poly.entity_id
_entity_poly.type
_entity_poly.pdbx_seq_one_letter_code
_entity_poly.pdbx_strand_id
1 'polypeptide(L)' 'MATIKTEKGSDMISAIEAINAINDVRSSEVVVATMTANRYWESVSNNQEMDLPVFGAMGKA' A
#
# COMPACT_ATOMS: atom_id res chain seq x y z
N MET A 1 5.04 5.38 17.57
CA MET A 1 3.81 5.51 16.77
C MET A 1 3.89 6.86 16.07
N ALA A 2 4.28 6.89 14.79
CA ALA A 2 4.47 8.14 14.07
C ALA A 2 3.10 8.71 13.69
N THR A 3 2.80 9.93 14.13
CA THR A 3 1.57 10.65 13.76
C THR A 3 1.89 11.54 12.56
N ILE A 4 1.33 11.20 11.40
CA ILE A 4 1.40 12.03 10.21
C ILE A 4 0.48 13.24 10.44
N LYS A 5 1.06 14.44 10.59
CA LYS A 5 0.30 15.69 10.66
C LYS A 5 0.14 16.25 9.25
N THR A 6 -1.09 16.35 8.77
CA THR A 6 -1.43 17.12 7.56
C THR A 6 -2.02 18.46 7.97
N GLU A 7 -1.61 19.55 7.32
CA GLU A 7 -2.17 20.88 7.50
C GLU A 7 -3.49 20.99 6.74
N LYS A 8 -4.51 21.66 7.27
CA LYS A 8 -5.86 21.65 6.68
C LYS A 8 -5.86 22.25 5.27
N GLY A 9 -6.12 21.42 4.25
CA GLY A 9 -5.93 21.72 2.82
C GLY A 9 -4.79 20.92 2.15
N SER A 10 -3.97 20.23 2.95
CA SER A 10 -2.91 19.27 2.60
C SER A 10 -3.25 17.84 3.08
N ASP A 11 -4.53 17.56 3.26
CA ASP A 11 -5.07 16.32 3.84
C ASP A 11 -5.06 15.10 2.90
N MET A 12 -4.49 15.24 1.70
CA MET A 12 -4.35 14.16 0.73
C MET A 12 -2.88 13.77 0.61
N ILE A 13 -2.53 12.64 1.23
CA ILE A 13 -1.28 11.95 0.94
C ILE A 13 -1.37 11.32 -0.45
N SER A 14 -0.27 11.34 -1.19
CA SER A 14 -0.19 10.65 -2.47
C SER A 14 -0.32 9.13 -2.27
N ALA A 15 -0.73 8.42 -3.33
CA ALA A 15 -0.86 6.96 -3.27
C ALA A 15 0.48 6.28 -2.89
N ILE A 16 1.61 6.85 -3.33
CA ILE A 16 2.94 6.33 -3.01
C ILE A 16 3.30 6.57 -1.53
N GLU A 17 2.98 7.73 -0.98
CA GLU A 17 3.19 8.01 0.45
C GLU A 17 2.34 7.10 1.33
N ALA A 18 1.08 6.86 0.96
CA ALA A 18 0.21 5.91 1.66
C ALA A 18 0.81 4.50 1.66
N ILE A 19 1.30 4.04 0.51
CA ILE A 19 1.87 2.69 0.35
C ILE A 19 3.18 2.53 1.12
N ASN A 20 4.04 3.54 1.12
CA ASN A 20 5.26 3.57 1.95
C ASN A 20 4.92 3.48 3.44
N ALA A 21 3.96 4.28 3.91
CA ALA A 21 3.56 4.27 5.32
C ALA A 21 3.01 2.89 5.75
N ILE A 22 2.28 2.18 4.87
CA ILE A 22 1.81 0.81 5.13
C ILE A 22 2.99 -0.16 5.21
N ASN A 23 3.93 -0.09 4.27
CA ASN A 23 5.11 -0.96 4.26
C ASN A 23 6.02 -0.73 5.48
N ASP A 24 6.15 0.51 5.96
CA ASP A 24 6.96 0.86 7.13
C ASP A 24 6.43 0.28 8.44
N VAL A 25 5.11 0.12 8.57
CA VAL A 25 4.47 -0.45 9.78
C VAL A 25 4.26 -1.96 9.68
N ARG A 26 4.31 -2.51 8.47
CA ARG A 26 4.18 -3.94 8.23
C ARG A 26 5.39 -4.68 8.80
N SER A 27 5.13 -5.85 9.39
CA SER A 27 6.16 -6.77 9.87
C SER A 27 6.02 -8.14 9.21
N SER A 28 4.94 -8.85 9.51
CA SER A 28 4.73 -10.24 9.08
C SER A 28 3.34 -10.46 8.46
N GLU A 29 2.62 -9.38 8.19
CA GLU A 29 1.32 -9.43 7.54
C GLU A 29 1.48 -9.79 6.06
N VAL A 30 0.63 -10.71 5.59
CA VAL A 30 0.47 -10.96 4.15
C VAL A 30 -0.25 -9.77 3.54
N VAL A 31 0.30 -9.22 2.46
CA VAL A 31 -0.34 -8.11 1.76
C VAL A 31 -0.98 -8.60 0.47
N VAL A 32 -2.25 -8.23 0.34
CA VAL A 32 -3.05 -8.46 -0.86
C VAL A 32 -3.29 -7.10 -1.50
N ALA A 33 -2.43 -6.74 -2.46
CA ALA A 33 -2.61 -5.51 -3.21
C ALA A 33 -3.71 -5.71 -4.27
N THR A 34 -4.76 -4.89 -4.21
CA THR A 34 -5.85 -4.91 -5.19
C THR A 34 -5.87 -3.59 -5.99
N MET A 35 -6.37 -3.64 -7.23
CA MET A 35 -6.55 -2.47 -8.11
C MET A 35 -5.25 -1.66 -8.40
N THR A 36 -5.37 -0.34 -8.59
CA THR A 36 -4.29 0.57 -9.01
C THR A 36 -3.12 0.64 -8.02
N ALA A 37 -3.36 0.41 -6.74
CA ALA A 37 -2.32 0.46 -5.71
C ALA A 37 -1.22 -0.60 -5.92
N ASN A 38 -1.54 -1.74 -6.55
CA ASN A 38 -0.57 -2.78 -6.86
C ASN A 38 0.59 -2.28 -7.74
N ARG A 39 0.38 -1.22 -8.54
CA ARG A 39 1.42 -0.64 -9.41
C ARG A 39 2.62 -0.08 -8.65
N TYR A 40 2.41 0.34 -7.40
CA TYR A 40 3.47 0.91 -6.57
C TYR A 40 4.02 -0.10 -5.57
N TRP A 41 3.23 -1.12 -5.22
CA TRP A 41 3.56 -2.09 -4.17
C TRP A 41 4.87 -2.83 -4.45
N GLU A 42 5.07 -3.30 -5.68
CA GLU A 42 6.31 -3.99 -6.10
C GLU A 42 7.57 -3.14 -5.88
N SER A 43 7.48 -1.82 -6.07
CA SER A 43 8.61 -0.91 -5.92
C SER A 43 8.89 -0.48 -4.47
N VAL A 44 7.95 -0.74 -3.56
CA VAL A 44 8.01 -0.28 -2.16
C VAL A 44 8.20 -1.43 -1.18
N SER A 45 7.64 -2.60 -1.47
CA SER A 45 7.69 -3.75 -0.56
C SER A 45 9.12 -4.19 -0.28
N ASN A 46 9.44 -4.31 1.01
CA ASN A 46 10.71 -4.87 1.47
C ASN A 46 10.62 -6.37 1.80
N ASN A 47 9.43 -6.99 1.62
CA ASN A 47 9.17 -8.39 1.95
C ASN A 47 8.25 -9.04 0.90
N GLN A 48 8.83 -9.33 -0.26
CA GLN A 48 8.14 -9.86 -1.43
C GLN A 48 7.58 -11.28 -1.22
N GLU A 49 8.18 -12.08 -0.33
CA GLU A 49 7.69 -13.44 -0.04
C GLU A 49 6.31 -13.42 0.63
N MET A 50 5.97 -12.32 1.30
CA MET A 50 4.69 -12.12 1.98
C MET A 50 3.69 -11.32 1.13
N ASP A 51 4.04 -10.99 -0.11
CA ASP A 51 3.18 -10.30 -1.05
C ASP A 51 2.44 -11.31 -1.90
N LEU A 52 1.12 -11.38 -1.73
CA LEU A 52 0.29 -12.27 -2.53
C LEU A 52 -0.23 -11.49 -3.74
N PRO A 53 0.27 -11.75 -4.95
CA PRO A 53 -0.23 -11.06 -6.13
C PRO A 53 -1.63 -11.57 -6.47
N VAL A 54 -2.62 -10.68 -6.45
CA VAL A 54 -3.98 -10.98 -6.91
C VAL A 54 -4.16 -10.39 -8.30
N PHE A 55 -3.87 -11.20 -9.31
CA PHE A 55 -4.14 -10.89 -10.71
C PHE A 55 -5.52 -11.40 -11.11
N GLY A 56 -6.30 -10.59 -11.83
CA GLY A 56 -7.53 -11.05 -12.48
C GLY A 56 -8.79 -11.18 -11.60
N ALA A 57 -8.76 -10.80 -10.31
CA ALA A 57 -9.94 -10.84 -9.43
C ALA A 57 -10.98 -9.72 -9.68
N MET A 58 -10.92 -9.04 -10.83
CA MET A 58 -11.96 -8.11 -11.26
C MET A 58 -13.06 -8.90 -11.99
N GLY A 59 -13.77 -9.73 -11.25
CA GLY A 59 -15.02 -10.33 -11.72
C GLY A 59 -16.05 -9.23 -11.90
N LYS A 60 -16.67 -9.15 -13.07
CA LYS A 60 -17.82 -8.26 -13.30
C LYS A 60 -18.90 -8.61 -12.27
N ALA A 61 -19.24 -7.65 -11.41
CA ALA A 61 -20.49 -7.69 -10.64
C ALA A 61 -21.65 -7.22 -11.54
#